data_AF-A0A536LJB3-F1
#
_entry.id   AF-A0A536LJB3-F1
#
_cell.length_a   1.000
_cell.length_b   1.000
_cell.length_c   1.000
_cell.angle_alpha   90.00
_cell.angle_beta   90.00
_cell.angle_gamma   90.00
#
_symmetry.space_group_name_H-M   'P 1'
#
loop_
_entity.id
_entity.type
_entity.pdbx_description
1 polymer ?
#
loop_
_entity_poly.entity_id
_entity_poly.type
_entity_poly.pdbx_seq_one_letter_code
_entity_poly.pdbx_strand_id
1 'polypeptide(L)' 'DRKLFIDPDECIDCGACEPVCPVTAIFAEDDVPPDQAAYTEIDALWFKDPEAARAKVNELKPPA' A
#
# COMPACT_ATOMS: atom_id res chain seq x y z
N ASP A 1 -9.70 7.95 -1.26
CA ASP A 1 -8.77 7.64 -0.15
C ASP A 1 -7.62 8.65 -0.18
N ARG A 2 -6.82 8.78 0.89
CA ARG A 2 -5.59 9.59 0.94
C ARG A 2 -4.34 8.80 0.50
N LYS A 3 -4.49 7.50 0.25
CA LYS A 3 -3.50 6.57 -0.31
C LYS A 3 -4.09 5.86 -1.55
N LEU A 4 -3.23 5.36 -2.45
CA LEU A 4 -3.59 4.40 -3.50
C LEU A 4 -3.12 2.99 -3.08
N PHE A 5 -3.88 1.95 -3.45
CA PHE A 5 -3.63 0.57 -3.05
C PHE A 5 -3.35 -0.30 -4.28
N ILE A 6 -2.45 -1.26 -4.15
CA ILE A 6 -2.12 -2.25 -5.17
C ILE A 6 -2.81 -3.55 -4.77
N ASP A 7 -3.58 -4.15 -5.69
CA ASP A 7 -4.22 -5.45 -5.44
C ASP A 7 -3.18 -6.56 -5.61
N PRO A 8 -2.82 -7.31 -4.56
CA PRO A 8 -1.85 -8.40 -4.69
C PRO A 8 -2.38 -9.57 -5.52
N ASP A 9 -3.70 -9.75 -5.65
CA ASP A 9 -4.29 -10.84 -6.43
C ASP A 9 -4.30 -10.51 -7.94
N GLU A 10 -4.23 -9.23 -8.32
CA GLU A 10 -4.11 -8.76 -9.72
C GLU A 10 -2.70 -8.31 -10.12
N CYS A 11 -1.84 -7.97 -9.15
CA CYS A 11 -0.45 -7.60 -9.41
C CYS A 11 0.30 -8.77 -10.05
N ILE A 12 1.07 -8.49 -11.09
CA ILE A 12 1.87 -9.47 -11.83
C ILE A 12 3.37 -9.22 -11.72
N ASP A 13 3.78 -8.42 -10.73
CA ASP A 13 5.18 -8.10 -10.44
C ASP A 13 5.97 -7.52 -11.63
N CYS A 14 5.30 -6.73 -12.48
CA CYS A 14 5.94 -6.16 -13.68
C CYS A 14 6.88 -4.97 -13.39
N GLY A 15 6.81 -4.39 -12.18
CA GLY A 15 7.66 -3.28 -11.75
C GLY A 15 7.44 -1.93 -12.46
N ALA A 16 6.47 -1.83 -13.37
CA ALA A 16 6.28 -0.62 -14.18
C ALA A 16 5.85 0.62 -13.35
N CYS A 17 5.19 0.40 -12.20
CA CYS A 17 4.69 1.45 -11.32
C CYS A 17 5.77 2.03 -10.39
N GLU A 18 6.79 1.25 -10.02
CA GLU A 18 7.83 1.66 -9.07
C GLU A 18 8.61 2.90 -9.53
N PRO A 19 9.25 2.94 -10.73
CA PRO A 19 10.11 4.07 -11.12
C PRO A 19 9.35 5.35 -11.46
N VAL A 20 8.02 5.28 -11.64
CA VAL A 20 7.19 6.42 -12.03
C VAL A 20 6.56 7.13 -10.83
N CYS A 21 6.60 6.53 -9.64
CA CYS A 21 6.05 7.15 -8.44
C CYS A 21 6.91 8.36 -8.03
N PRO A 22 6.41 9.61 -8.08
CA PRO A 22 7.22 10.81 -7.84
C PRO A 22 7.70 10.97 -6.40
N VAL A 23 7.18 10.16 -5.48
CA VAL A 23 7.50 10.17 -4.05
C VAL A 23 8.11 8.84 -3.58
N THR A 24 8.41 7.92 -4.50
CA THR A 24 9.08 6.64 -4.18
C THR A 24 8.36 5.84 -3.10
N ALA A 25 7.03 5.71 -3.23
CA ALA A 25 6.18 5.05 -2.23
C ALA A 25 5.81 3.60 -2.59
N ILE A 26 6.29 3.08 -3.73
CA ILE A 26 6.01 1.74 -4.22
C ILE A 26 7.29 0.91 -4.09
N PHE A 27 7.16 -0.29 -3.55
CA PHE A 27 8.24 -1.26 -3.37
C PHE A 27 7.72 -2.63 -3.85
N ALA A 28 8.62 -3.51 -4.30
CA ALA A 28 8.30 -4.93 -4.38
C ALA A 28 8.01 -5.46 -2.96
N GLU A 29 7.17 -6.49 -2.84
CA GLU A 29 6.73 -7.02 -1.53
C GLU A 29 7.91 -7.38 -0.61
N ASP A 30 8.95 -8.01 -1.18
CA ASP A 30 10.17 -8.42 -0.47
C ASP A 30 11.09 -7.25 -0.09
N ASP A 31 10.90 -6.07 -0.71
CA ASP A 31 11.74 -4.88 -0.55
C ASP A 31 11.09 -3.80 0.34
N VAL A 32 9.92 -4.07 0.91
CA VAL A 32 9.22 -3.12 1.80
C VAL A 32 10.08 -2.85 3.05
N PRO A 33 10.40 -1.59 3.35
CA PRO A 33 11.14 -1.23 4.56
C PRO A 33 10.44 -1.73 5.84
N PRO A 34 11.17 -2.21 6.86
CA PRO A 34 10.57 -2.79 8.07
C PRO A 34 9.59 -1.84 8.82
N ASP A 35 9.84 -0.53 8.77
CA ASP A 35 8.97 0.49 9.36
C ASP A 35 7.68 0.73 8.56
N GLN A 36 7.59 0.17 7.35
CA GLN A 36 6.46 0.26 6.43
C GLN A 36 5.77 -1.09 6.18
N ALA A 37 6.21 -2.17 6.84
CA ALA A 37 5.68 -3.52 6.64
C ALA A 37 4.16 -3.65 6.85
N ALA A 38 3.56 -2.77 7.67
CA ALA A 38 2.11 -2.76 7.87
C ALA A 38 1.32 -2.40 6.59
N TYR A 39 1.92 -1.68 5.64
CA TYR A 39 1.23 -1.25 4.43
C TYR A 39 0.94 -2.41 3.47
N THR A 40 1.73 -3.50 3.48
CA THR A 40 1.47 -4.69 2.66
C THR A 40 0.11 -5.32 3.02
N GLU A 41 -0.17 -5.47 4.32
CA GLU A 41 -1.47 -5.99 4.78
C GLU A 41 -2.62 -5.03 4.46
N ILE A 42 -2.39 -3.72 4.58
CA ILE A 42 -3.38 -2.69 4.28
C ILE A 42 -3.77 -2.69 2.80
N ASP A 43 -2.80 -2.90 1.91
CA ASP A 43 -3.02 -2.92 0.46
C ASP A 43 -3.88 -4.12 0.06
N ALA A 44 -3.59 -5.31 0.61
CA ALA A 44 -4.43 -6.49 0.45
C ALA A 44 -5.83 -6.32 1.08
N LEU A 45 -5.91 -5.71 2.27
CA LEU A 45 -7.17 -5.52 2.99
C LEU A 45 -8.13 -4.60 2.23
N TRP A 46 -7.62 -3.60 1.51
CA TRP A 46 -8.46 -2.65 0.77
C TRP A 46 -9.43 -3.34 -0.20
N PHE A 47 -9.01 -4.42 -0.85
CA PHE A 47 -9.84 -5.15 -1.82
C PHE A 47 -10.82 -6.15 -1.17
N LYS A 48 -10.75 -6.32 0.16
CA LYS A 48 -11.64 -7.18 0.96
C LYS A 48 -12.59 -6.36 1.84
N ASP A 49 -12.06 -5.31 2.47
CA ASP A 49 -12.76 -4.39 3.36
C ASP A 49 -12.13 -2.98 3.30
N PRO A 50 -12.63 -2.11 2.41
CA PRO A 50 -12.13 -0.74 2.25
C PRO A 50 -12.28 0.14 3.51
N GLU A 51 -13.28 -0.12 4.36
CA GLU A 51 -13.49 0.66 5.58
C GLU A 51 -12.42 0.34 6.62
N ALA A 52 -12.15 -0.95 6.83
CA ALA A 52 -11.11 -1.41 7.74
C ALA A 52 -9.71 -0.98 7.27
N ALA A 53 -9.40 -1.09 5.98
CA ALA A 53 -8.12 -0.63 5.43
C ALA A 53 -7.91 0.87 5.67
N ARG A 54 -8.95 1.69 5.43
CA ARG A 54 -8.87 3.14 5.66
C ARG A 54 -8.72 3.50 7.14
N ALA A 55 -9.34 2.75 8.05
CA ALA A 55 -9.13 2.92 9.48
C ALA A 55 -7.66 2.68 9.86
N LYS A 56 -7.04 1.60 9.36
CA LYS A 56 -5.61 1.32 9.58
C LYS A 56 -4.70 2.43 9.03
N VAL A 57 -4.98 2.93 7.82
CA VAL A 57 -4.22 4.06 7.25
C VAL A 57 -4.31 5.30 8.15
N ASN A 58 -5.49 5.62 8.68
CA ASN A 58 -5.67 6.77 9.55
C ASN A 58 -4.99 6.61 10.91
N GLU A 59 -4.87 5.39 11.43
CA GLU A 59 -4.12 5.11 12.64
C GLU A 59 -2.62 5.31 12.45
N LEU A 60 -2.05 4.75 11.36
CA LEU A 60 -0.63 4.89 11.04
C LEU A 60 -0.25 6.31 10.61
N LYS A 61 -1.14 6.98 9.88
CA LYS A 61 -0.93 8.34 9.35
C LYS A 61 -2.18 9.19 9.58
N PRO A 62 -2.33 9.75 10.80
CA PRO A 62 -3.47 10.58 11.14
C PRO A 62 -3.70 11.72 10.14
N PRO A 63 -4.97 12.08 9.88
CA PRO A 63 -5.26 13.33 9.18
C PRO A 63 -4.71 14.52 9.96
N ALA A 64 -4.13 15.45 9.19
CA ALA A 64 -3.76 16.76 9.68
C ALA A 64 -5.01 17.57 10.06
#